data_AF-A0A285F1J1-F1
#
_entry.id   AF-A0A285F1J1-F1
#
_cell.length_a   1.000
_cell.length_b   1.000
_cell.length_c   1.000
_cell.angle_alpha   90.00
_cell.angle_beta   90.00
_cell.angle_gamma   90.00
#
_symmetry.space_group_name_H-M   'P 1'
#
loop_
_entity.id
_entity.type
_entity.pdbx_description
1 polymer ?
#
loop_
_entity_poly.entity_id
_entity_poly.type
_entity_poly.pdbx_seq_one_letter_code
_entity_poly.pdbx_strand_id
1 'polypeptide(L)'
;MGFSYVGLIIVAVVLLPNLLFVIFPPKNIPNRLQDVNLLFTIIERMGIIAFIVILLTSNVSFINLNFNLFLLLMILCIVIYYVLWLRYVLKGQDFSLLFTPLLFIPIPMAIFPVCYFLFASFWINSIYLTITTLIFAIGHFANSWNSYLHMMN
;
A
#
# COMPACT_ATOMS: atom_id res chain seq x y z
N MET A 1 20.25 -0.59 18.13
CA MET A 1 19.22 -0.76 17.09
C MET A 1 19.96 -1.13 15.82
N GLY A 2 19.72 -2.32 15.28
CA GLY A 2 20.32 -2.75 14.00
C GLY A 2 19.45 -2.29 12.83
N PHE A 3 20.06 -2.10 11.67
CA PHE A 3 19.34 -1.79 10.43
C PHE A 3 18.86 -3.09 9.76
N SER A 4 17.58 -3.15 9.40
CA SER A 4 16.96 -4.30 8.74
C SER A 4 17.05 -4.20 7.21
N TYR A 5 17.97 -4.95 6.61
CA TYR A 5 18.00 -5.09 5.14
C TYR A 5 16.75 -5.79 4.60
N VAL A 6 16.21 -6.76 5.34
CA VAL A 6 14.94 -7.42 5.00
C VAL A 6 13.80 -6.40 5.00
N GLY A 7 13.72 -5.59 6.05
CA GLY A 7 12.73 -4.53 6.19
C GLY A 7 12.81 -3.51 5.05
N LEU A 8 14.03 -3.13 4.66
CA LEU A 8 14.26 -2.24 3.52
C LEU A 8 13.70 -2.84 2.22
N ILE A 9 13.95 -4.12 1.96
CA ILE A 9 13.42 -4.81 0.76
C ILE A 9 11.89 -4.81 0.78
N ILE A 10 11.27 -5.16 1.91
CA ILE A 10 9.81 -5.19 2.05
C ILE A 10 9.19 -3.83 1.70
N VAL A 11 9.79 -2.73 2.18
CA VAL A 11 9.32 -1.37 1.90
C VAL A 11 9.59 -0.98 0.45
N ALA A 12 10.81 -1.21 -0.04
CA ALA A 12 11.20 -0.85 -1.40
C ALA A 12 10.30 -1.52 -2.44
N VAL A 13 9.97 -2.79 -2.26
CA VAL A 13 9.12 -3.56 -3.18
C VAL A 13 7.73 -2.93 -3.36
N VAL A 14 7.12 -2.38 -2.30
CA VAL A 14 5.82 -1.68 -2.38
C VAL A 14 5.95 -0.28 -2.98
N LEU A 15 7.04 0.42 -2.68
CA LEU A 15 7.23 1.80 -3.15
C LEU A 15 7.71 1.88 -4.60
N LEU A 16 8.42 0.87 -5.11
CA LEU A 16 8.92 0.82 -6.47
C LEU A 16 7.86 1.12 -7.54
N PRO A 17 6.68 0.47 -7.54
CA PRO A 17 5.70 0.73 -8.58
C PRO A 17 5.04 2.11 -8.43
N ASN A 18 5.09 2.76 -7.25
CA ASN A 18 4.65 4.16 -7.11
C ASN A 18 5.52 5.13 -7.92
N LEU A 19 6.76 4.75 -8.27
CA LEU A 19 7.58 5.53 -9.19
C LEU A 19 6.95 5.61 -10.58
N LEU A 20 6.16 4.60 -10.98
CA LEU A 20 5.41 4.65 -12.24
C LEU A 20 4.40 5.79 -12.23
N PHE A 21 3.82 6.15 -11.09
CA PHE A 21 2.94 7.32 -11.01
C PHE A 21 3.68 8.63 -11.28
N VAL A 22 4.91 8.75 -10.78
CA VAL A 22 5.76 9.93 -10.98
C VAL A 22 6.22 10.04 -12.43
N ILE A 23 6.59 8.91 -13.05
CA ILE A 23 7.05 8.85 -14.44
C ILE A 23 5.88 8.97 -15.43
N PHE A 24 4.73 8.39 -15.07
CA PHE A 24 3.51 8.33 -15.89
C PHE A 24 2.32 8.94 -15.11
N PRO A 25 2.27 10.27 -15.00
CA PRO A 25 1.25 10.97 -14.21
C PRO A 25 -0.16 10.75 -14.79
N PRO A 26 -1.20 10.76 -13.94
CA PRO A 26 -2.54 10.44 -14.38
C PRO A 26 -3.11 11.53 -15.28
N LYS A 27 -3.84 11.08 -16.29
CA LYS A 27 -4.62 11.91 -17.20
C LYS A 27 -6.08 11.95 -16.77
N ASN A 28 -6.81 12.95 -17.23
CA ASN A 28 -8.25 13.11 -16.96
C ASN A 28 -8.59 13.19 -15.47
N ILE A 29 -7.73 13.87 -14.69
CA ILE A 29 -7.99 14.10 -13.26
C ILE A 29 -9.28 14.94 -13.14
N PRO A 30 -10.28 14.52 -12.35
CA PRO A 30 -11.50 15.29 -12.16
C PRO A 30 -11.21 16.70 -11.62
N ASN A 31 -11.86 17.73 -12.18
CA ASN A 31 -11.71 19.13 -11.75
C ASN A 31 -12.16 19.39 -10.30
N ARG A 32 -12.82 18.40 -9.66
CA ARG A 32 -13.40 18.50 -8.33
C ARG A 32 -13.02 17.29 -7.48
N LEU A 33 -11.73 17.04 -7.30
CA LEU A 33 -11.27 16.24 -6.16
C LEU A 33 -11.48 17.09 -4.91
N GLN A 34 -12.57 16.83 -4.17
CA GLN A 34 -12.87 17.53 -2.94
C GLN A 34 -11.77 17.29 -1.90
N ASP A 35 -11.55 18.26 -1.01
CA ASP A 35 -10.52 18.23 0.02
C ASP A 35 -10.60 16.94 0.83
N VAL A 36 -9.59 16.08 0.66
CA VAL A 36 -9.41 14.90 1.49
C VAL A 36 -9.26 15.38 2.93
N ASN A 37 -10.02 14.79 3.86
CA ASN A 37 -10.00 15.23 5.23
C ASN A 37 -8.57 15.16 5.80
N LEU A 38 -8.03 16.31 6.20
CA LEU A 38 -6.64 16.47 6.62
C LEU A 38 -6.28 15.48 7.75
N LEU A 39 -7.24 15.19 8.63
CA LEU A 39 -7.07 14.21 9.72
C LEU A 39 -6.71 12.82 9.19
N PHE A 40 -7.44 12.30 8.18
CA PHE A 40 -7.16 10.97 7.63
C PHE A 40 -5.84 10.93 6.87
N THR A 41 -5.47 12.03 6.20
CA THR A 41 -4.16 12.18 5.57
C THR A 41 -3.02 12.14 6.59
N ILE A 42 -3.17 12.79 7.74
CA ILE A 42 -2.18 12.75 8.82
C ILE A 42 -2.10 11.34 9.41
N ILE A 43 -3.24 10.70 9.68
CA ILE A 43 -3.29 9.32 10.19
C ILE A 43 -2.58 8.35 9.24
N GLU A 44 -2.85 8.44 7.94
CA GLU A 44 -2.19 7.64 6.91
C GLU A 44 -0.67 7.83 6.94
N ARG A 45 -0.20 9.08 6.92
CA ARG A 45 1.23 9.42 6.92
C ARG A 45 1.92 8.97 8.19
N MET A 46 1.30 9.16 9.35
CA MET A 46 1.86 8.69 10.62
C MET A 46 1.95 7.16 10.66
N GLY A 47 0.91 6.46 10.21
CA GLY A 47 0.88 5.00 10.15
C GLY A 47 2.01 4.44 9.28
N ILE A 48 2.19 4.98 8.08
CA ILE A 48 3.22 4.48 7.16
C ILE A 48 4.64 4.82 7.63
N ILE A 49 4.86 6.03 8.17
CA ILE A 49 6.16 6.42 8.73
C ILE A 49 6.51 5.53 9.92
N ALA A 50 5.56 5.32 10.84
CA ALA A 50 5.76 4.45 11.99
C ALA A 50 6.06 3.01 11.56
N PHE A 51 5.31 2.47 10.58
CA PHE A 51 5.56 1.13 10.04
C PHE A 51 6.99 1.01 9.46
N ILE A 52 7.42 1.97 8.63
CA ILE A 52 8.76 1.97 8.03
C ILE A 52 9.84 2.05 9.11
N VAL A 53 9.71 2.95 10.08
CA VAL A 53 10.71 3.13 11.14
C VAL A 53 10.84 1.86 11.98
N ILE A 54 9.73 1.28 12.42
CA ILE A 54 9.72 0.03 13.22
C ILE A 54 10.33 -1.12 12.41
N LEU A 55 9.97 -1.23 11.14
CA LEU A 55 10.46 -2.30 10.28
C LEU A 55 11.97 -2.16 10.00
N LEU A 56 12.47 -0.95 9.74
CA LEU A 56 13.89 -0.71 9.49
C LEU A 56 14.76 -0.86 10.73
N THR A 57 14.20 -0.63 11.92
CA THR A 57 14.91 -0.77 13.22
C THR A 57 14.75 -2.16 13.84
N SER A 58 13.90 -3.01 13.26
CA SER A 58 13.69 -4.37 13.70
C SER A 58 14.91 -5.25 13.37
N ASN A 59 15.34 -6.12 14.30
CA ASN A 59 16.42 -7.08 14.05
C ASN A 59 15.92 -8.30 13.24
N VAL A 60 15.21 -8.05 12.13
CA VAL A 60 14.66 -9.09 11.27
C VAL A 60 15.76 -9.59 10.33
N SER A 61 16.08 -10.88 10.44
CA SER A 61 17.06 -11.55 9.58
C SER A 61 16.40 -12.68 8.78
N PHE A 62 16.81 -12.85 7.52
CA PHE A 62 16.30 -13.93 6.65
C PHE A 62 16.49 -15.33 7.26
N ILE A 63 17.53 -15.51 8.09
CA ILE A 63 17.87 -16.79 8.72
C ILE A 63 16.78 -17.25 9.70
N ASN A 64 16.05 -16.32 10.32
CA ASN A 64 15.00 -16.62 11.30
C ASN A 64 13.58 -16.61 10.72
N LEU A 65 13.41 -16.34 9.43
CA LEU A 65 12.11 -16.22 8.80
C LEU A 65 11.75 -17.51 8.07
N ASN A 66 10.70 -18.17 8.55
CA ASN A 66 10.19 -19.38 7.92
C ASN A 66 9.28 -19.06 6.74
N PHE A 67 9.33 -19.91 5.72
CA PHE A 67 8.29 -19.94 4.69
C PHE A 67 6.97 -20.35 5.34
N ASN A 68 5.96 -19.49 5.25
CA ASN A 68 4.64 -19.74 5.79
C ASN A 68 3.55 -19.15 4.89
N LEU A 69 2.28 -19.40 5.26
CA LEU A 69 1.14 -18.90 4.51
C LEU A 69 1.13 -17.36 4.38
N PHE A 70 1.57 -16.63 5.41
CA PHE A 70 1.62 -15.17 5.37
C PHE A 70 2.61 -14.64 4.34
N LEU A 71 3.78 -15.27 4.21
CA LEU A 71 4.73 -14.93 3.15
C LEU A 71 4.14 -15.16 1.75
N LEU A 72 3.44 -16.28 1.56
CA LEU A 72 2.77 -16.57 0.29
C LEU A 72 1.70 -15.52 -0.04
N LEU A 73 0.84 -15.18 0.93
CA LEU A 73 -0.18 -14.15 0.77
C LEU A 73 0.41 -12.77 0.52
N MET A 74 1.49 -12.42 1.20
CA MET A 74 2.24 -11.18 0.97
C MET A 74 2.75 -11.10 -0.48
N ILE A 75 3.35 -12.18 -0.99
CA ILE A 75 3.82 -12.28 -2.38
C ILE A 75 2.65 -12.15 -3.37
N LEU A 76 1.51 -12.81 -3.10
CA LEU A 76 0.33 -12.70 -3.96
C LEU A 76 -0.20 -11.26 -4.02
N CYS A 77 -0.28 -10.56 -2.88
CA CYS A 77 -0.72 -9.17 -2.84
C CYS A 77 0.17 -8.26 -3.68
N ILE A 78 1.50 -8.39 -3.57
CA ILE A 78 2.40 -7.54 -4.34
C ILE A 78 2.36 -7.84 -5.84
N VAL A 79 2.23 -9.12 -6.22
CA VAL A 79 2.11 -9.49 -7.64
C VAL A 79 0.86 -8.86 -8.26
N ILE A 80 -0.29 -8.96 -7.58
CA ILE A 80 -1.53 -8.34 -8.07
C ILE A 80 -1.37 -6.82 -8.15
N TYR A 81 -0.75 -6.21 -7.14
CA TYR A 81 -0.50 -4.78 -7.12
C TYR A 81 0.35 -4.31 -8.32
N TYR A 82 1.42 -5.04 -8.67
CA TYR A 82 2.23 -4.74 -9.85
C TYR A 82 1.45 -4.91 -11.15
N VAL A 83 0.58 -5.92 -11.26
CA VAL A 83 -0.29 -6.10 -12.43
C VAL A 83 -1.26 -4.92 -12.58
N LEU A 84 -1.78 -4.36 -11.48
CA LEU A 84 -2.65 -3.19 -11.51
C LEU A 84 -1.92 -1.93 -11.98
N TRP A 85 -0.67 -1.75 -11.54
CA TRP A 85 0.18 -0.67 -12.04
C TRP A 85 0.51 -0.83 -13.52
N LEU A 86 0.84 -2.04 -13.96
CA LEU A 86 1.07 -2.33 -15.37
C LEU A 86 -0.20 -2.04 -16.20
N ARG A 87 -1.38 -2.44 -15.71
CA ARG A 87 -2.68 -2.13 -16.30
C ARG A 87 -2.88 -0.61 -16.43
N TYR A 88 -2.55 0.15 -15.39
CA TYR A 88 -2.65 1.62 -15.40
C TYR A 88 -1.77 2.25 -16.49
N VAL A 89 -0.50 1.85 -16.59
CA VAL A 89 0.43 2.39 -17.59
C VAL A 89 0.01 1.99 -19.01
N LEU A 90 -0.29 0.70 -19.23
CA LEU A 90 -0.63 0.17 -20.55
C LEU A 90 -1.97 0.69 -21.09
N LYS A 91 -2.93 1.01 -20.22
CA LYS A 91 -4.24 1.56 -20.61
C LYS A 91 -4.28 3.09 -20.68
N GLY A 92 -3.12 3.73 -20.78
CA GLY A 92 -3.04 5.16 -21.11
C GLY A 92 -3.10 6.11 -19.92
N GLN A 93 -2.88 5.61 -18.69
CA GLN A 93 -2.72 6.42 -17.47
C GLN A 93 -3.99 7.19 -17.08
N ASP A 94 -5.16 6.67 -17.41
CA ASP A 94 -6.42 7.31 -17.00
C ASP A 94 -6.57 7.24 -15.46
N PHE A 95 -6.90 8.38 -14.84
CA PHE A 95 -7.08 8.50 -13.39
C PHE A 95 -8.10 7.47 -12.85
N SER A 96 -9.13 7.13 -13.63
CA SER A 96 -10.15 6.17 -13.21
C SER A 96 -9.63 4.76 -13.01
N LEU A 97 -8.52 4.39 -13.65
CA LEU A 97 -7.91 3.07 -13.54
C LEU A 97 -7.29 2.81 -12.16
N LEU A 98 -6.97 3.89 -11.42
CA LEU A 98 -6.51 3.83 -10.03
C LEU A 98 -7.61 3.31 -9.10
N PHE A 99 -8.87 3.60 -9.42
CA PHE A 99 -10.03 3.25 -8.60
C PHE A 99 -10.95 2.20 -9.25
N THR A 100 -10.61 1.72 -10.45
CA THR A 100 -11.43 0.72 -11.15
C THR A 100 -11.46 -0.58 -10.35
N PRO A 101 -12.66 -1.06 -9.94
CA PRO A 101 -12.82 -2.29 -9.18
C PRO A 101 -12.19 -3.50 -9.87
N LEU A 102 -11.74 -4.46 -9.07
CA LEU A 102 -11.28 -5.76 -9.54
C LEU A 102 -12.14 -6.84 -8.91
N LEU A 103 -13.03 -7.47 -9.70
CA LEU A 103 -14.04 -8.40 -9.20
C LEU A 103 -14.89 -7.76 -8.09
N PHE A 104 -14.78 -8.26 -6.85
CA PHE A 104 -15.49 -7.76 -5.67
C PHE A 104 -14.68 -6.76 -4.85
N ILE A 105 -13.45 -6.44 -5.27
CA ILE A 105 -12.55 -5.53 -4.56
C ILE A 105 -12.77 -4.12 -5.12
N PRO A 106 -13.32 -3.18 -4.33
CA PRO A 106 -13.76 -1.89 -4.85
C PRO A 106 -12.58 -0.98 -5.23
N ILE A 107 -11.53 -0.92 -4.39
CA ILE A 107 -10.37 -0.05 -4.62
C ILE A 107 -9.09 -0.89 -4.49
N PRO A 108 -8.79 -1.72 -5.50
CA PRO A 108 -7.74 -2.73 -5.37
C PRO A 108 -6.35 -2.12 -5.18
N MET A 109 -6.06 -0.97 -5.80
CA MET A 109 -4.79 -0.25 -5.64
C MET A 109 -4.52 0.23 -4.22
N ALA A 110 -5.56 0.47 -3.41
CA ALA A 110 -5.43 0.85 -2.01
C ALA A 110 -5.42 -0.38 -1.08
N ILE A 111 -6.21 -1.41 -1.41
CA ILE A 111 -6.38 -2.61 -0.58
C ILE A 111 -5.14 -3.49 -0.59
N PHE A 112 -4.54 -3.76 -1.76
CA PHE A 112 -3.41 -4.69 -1.85
C PHE A 112 -2.15 -4.23 -1.10
N PRO A 113 -1.76 -2.94 -1.10
CA PRO A 113 -0.66 -2.45 -0.25
C PRO A 113 -0.91 -2.63 1.25
N VAL A 114 -2.15 -2.39 1.71
CA VAL A 114 -2.52 -2.60 3.13
C VAL A 114 -2.43 -4.08 3.49
N CYS A 115 -3.00 -4.96 2.65
CA CYS A 115 -2.91 -6.41 2.85
C CYS A 115 -1.45 -6.89 2.86
N TYR A 116 -0.62 -6.36 1.96
CA TYR A 116 0.81 -6.67 1.94
C TYR A 116 1.50 -6.33 3.26
N PHE A 117 1.29 -5.12 3.80
CA PHE A 117 1.90 -4.73 5.08
C PHE A 117 1.36 -5.56 6.26
N LEU A 118 0.09 -5.95 6.21
CA LEU A 118 -0.52 -6.76 7.26
C LEU A 118 0.02 -8.20 7.25
N PHE A 119 0.18 -8.79 6.07
CA PHE A 119 0.82 -10.10 5.95
C PHE A 119 2.30 -10.04 6.30
N ALA A 120 2.99 -8.95 5.96
CA ALA A 120 4.37 -8.73 6.40
C ALA A 120 4.46 -8.65 7.94
N SER A 121 3.53 -7.98 8.62
CA SER A 121 3.55 -7.89 10.09
C SER A 121 3.31 -9.23 10.77
N PHE A 122 2.41 -10.06 10.23
CA PHE A 122 2.19 -11.43 10.71
C PHE A 122 3.35 -12.37 10.38
N TRP A 123 3.95 -12.24 9.20
CA TRP A 123 5.12 -13.03 8.84
C TRP A 123 6.31 -12.75 9.75
N ILE A 124 6.54 -11.47 10.08
CA ILE A 124 7.58 -11.02 11.01
C ILE A 124 7.19 -11.29 12.48
N ASN A 125 5.92 -11.59 12.75
CA ASN A 125 5.36 -11.80 14.08
C ASN A 125 5.55 -10.60 15.02
N SER A 126 5.28 -9.38 14.52
CA SER A 126 5.42 -8.14 15.28
C SER A 126 4.09 -7.43 15.50
N ILE A 127 3.65 -7.36 16.76
CA ILE A 127 2.43 -6.65 17.15
C ILE A 127 2.51 -5.15 16.83
N TYR A 128 3.70 -4.56 16.95
CA TYR A 128 3.91 -3.15 16.65
C TYR A 128 3.68 -2.84 15.17
N LEU A 129 4.20 -3.71 14.28
CA LEU A 129 3.95 -3.58 12.84
C LEU A 129 2.45 -3.70 12.54
N THR A 130 1.77 -4.69 13.13
CA THR A 130 0.32 -4.87 12.96
C THR A 130 -0.48 -3.63 13.37
N ILE A 131 -0.19 -3.04 14.54
CA ILE A 131 -0.86 -1.81 15.00
C ILE A 131 -0.63 -0.67 14.01
N THR A 132 0.61 -0.44 13.59
CA THR A 132 0.91 0.64 12.63
C THR A 132 0.25 0.42 11.26
N THR A 133 0.16 -0.82 10.79
CA THR A 133 -0.57 -1.16 9.57
C THR A 133 -2.06 -0.86 9.69
N LEU A 134 -2.68 -1.13 10.83
CA LEU A 134 -4.10 -0.83 11.05
C LEU A 134 -4.35 0.69 11.07
N ILE A 135 -3.47 1.47 11.70
CA ILE A 135 -3.53 2.93 11.68
C ILE A 135 -3.40 3.45 10.24
N PHE A 136 -2.41 2.95 9.49
CA PHE A 136 -2.24 3.26 8.07
C PHE A 136 -3.49 2.91 7.25
N ALA A 137 -4.05 1.72 7.44
CA ALA A 137 -5.22 1.22 6.73
C ALA A 137 -6.44 2.15 6.90
N ILE A 138 -6.70 2.62 8.13
CA ILE A 138 -7.82 3.52 8.42
C ILE A 138 -7.70 4.81 7.61
N GLY A 139 -6.54 5.47 7.67
CA GLY A 139 -6.33 6.72 6.92
C GLY A 139 -6.36 6.49 5.40
N HIS A 140 -5.65 5.48 4.93
CA HIS A 140 -5.52 5.18 3.51
C HIS A 140 -6.85 4.78 2.86
N PHE A 141 -7.67 3.97 3.54
CA PHE A 141 -8.99 3.59 3.05
C PHE A 141 -9.97 4.76 3.08
N ALA A 142 -9.99 5.56 4.14
CA ALA A 142 -10.86 6.73 4.20
C ALA A 142 -10.58 7.71 3.04
N ASN A 143 -9.30 8.00 2.78
CA ASN A 143 -8.88 8.86 1.69
C ASN A 143 -9.23 8.26 0.32
N SER A 144 -8.90 6.98 0.11
CA SER A 144 -9.15 6.30 -1.16
C SER A 144 -10.64 6.16 -1.47
N TRP A 145 -11.45 5.87 -0.45
CA TRP A 145 -12.91 5.75 -0.58
C TRP A 145 -13.56 7.08 -0.92
N ASN A 146 -13.11 8.17 -0.29
CA ASN A 146 -13.58 9.51 -0.63
C ASN A 146 -13.34 9.81 -2.12
N SER A 147 -12.11 9.58 -2.61
CA SER A 147 -11.78 9.75 -4.03
C SER A 147 -12.60 8.85 -4.96
N TYR A 148 -12.87 7.61 -4.55
CA TYR A 148 -13.70 6.67 -5.32
C TYR A 148 -15.16 7.12 -5.44
N LEU A 149 -15.79 7.55 -4.35
CA LEU A 149 -17.17 8.05 -4.36
C LEU A 149 -17.33 9.28 -5.27
N HIS A 150 -16.34 10.18 -5.27
CA HIS A 150 -16.35 11.34 -6.16
C HIS A 150 -16.15 11.00 -7.63
N MET A 151 -15.59 9.84 -7.96
CA MET A 151 -15.43 9.39 -9.34
C MET A 151 -16.73 8.78 -9.90
N MET A 152 -17.60 8.24 -9.03
CA MET A 152 -18.86 7.62 -9.44
C MET A 152 -20.02 8.62 -9.58
N ASN A 153 -19.87 9.84 -9.05
CA ASN A 153 -20.88 10.92 -9.09
C ASN A 153 -20.54 11.94 -10.17
#